data_AF-C5DDD2-F1
#
_entry.id   AF-C5DDD2-F1
#
_cell.length_a   1.000
_cell.length_b   1.000
_cell.length_c   1.000
_cell.angle_alpha   90.00
_cell.angle_beta   90.00
_cell.angle_gamma   90.00
#
_symmetry.space_group_name_H-M   'P 1'
#
loop_
_entity.id
_entity.type
_entity.pdbx_description
1 polymer ?
#
loop_
_entity_poly.entity_id
_entity_poly.type
_entity_poly.pdbx_seq_one_letter_code
_entity_poly.pdbx_strand_id
1 'polypeptide(L)'
;MVKPGIDMRKWDFIAAKMNANLYQNNSLISPYYYYNGEACYCFFKAKYLLPHLERKGANSTGEMPLYDLEPFYGQILDAYEERTKKEWQHIL
;
A
#
# COMPACT_ATOMS: atom_id res chain seq x y z
N MET A 1 -3.59 -11.94 -3.56
CA MET A 1 -3.13 -10.58 -3.21
C MET A 1 -1.88 -10.70 -2.35
N VAL A 2 -0.76 -10.06 -2.70
CA VAL A 2 0.49 -10.17 -1.93
C VAL A 2 0.38 -9.29 -0.69
N LYS A 3 0.64 -9.85 0.50
CA LYS A 3 0.72 -9.10 1.76
C LYS A 3 2.21 -8.91 2.11
N PRO A 4 2.82 -7.76 1.74
CA PRO A 4 4.27 -7.60 1.83
C PRO A 4 4.76 -7.37 3.26
N GLY A 5 3.98 -6.73 4.13
CA GLY A 5 4.45 -6.37 5.48
C GLY A 5 5.75 -5.56 5.40
N ILE A 6 6.78 -6.00 6.13
CA ILE A 6 8.13 -5.42 6.09
C ILE A 6 9.11 -6.21 5.19
N ASP A 7 8.63 -7.20 4.44
CA ASP A 7 9.46 -8.07 3.61
C ASP A 7 9.77 -7.40 2.26
N MET A 8 11.02 -6.95 2.11
CA MET A 8 11.46 -6.21 0.93
C MET A 8 11.38 -7.03 -0.37
N ARG A 9 11.50 -8.36 -0.33
CA ARG A 9 11.38 -9.19 -1.54
C ARG A 9 9.95 -9.19 -2.08
N LYS A 10 8.97 -9.09 -1.19
CA LYS A 10 7.56 -8.92 -1.60
C LYS A 10 7.30 -7.52 -2.13
N TRP A 11 7.97 -6.51 -1.57
CA TRP A 11 7.93 -5.16 -2.11
C TRP A 11 8.62 -5.06 -3.48
N ASP A 12 9.69 -5.81 -3.75
CA ASP A 12 10.31 -5.89 -5.08
C ASP A 12 9.31 -6.41 -6.11
N PHE A 13 8.56 -7.47 -5.76
CA PHE A 13 7.51 -7.99 -6.61
C PHE A 13 6.39 -6.97 -6.87
N ILE A 14 6.00 -6.21 -5.84
CA ILE A 14 5.00 -5.14 -5.96
C ILE A 14 5.53 -4.00 -6.84
N ALA A 15 6.77 -3.57 -6.64
CA ALA A 15 7.44 -2.55 -7.43
C ALA A 15 7.45 -2.93 -8.92
N ALA A 16 7.87 -4.16 -9.23
CA ALA A 16 7.87 -4.66 -10.60
C ALA A 16 6.46 -4.67 -11.22
N LYS A 17 5.45 -5.09 -10.45
CA LYS A 17 4.06 -5.11 -10.92
C LYS A 17 3.49 -3.70 -11.12
N MET A 18 3.80 -2.74 -10.25
CA MET A 18 3.37 -1.34 -10.38
C MET A 18 4.02 -0.69 -11.59
N ASN A 19 5.33 -0.88 -11.75
CA ASN A 19 6.08 -0.41 -12.91
C ASN A 19 5.48 -0.93 -14.22
N ALA A 20 5.16 -2.22 -14.30
CA ALA A 20 4.55 -2.82 -15.48
C ALA A 20 3.18 -2.18 -15.82
N ASN A 21 2.31 -2.00 -14.81
CA ASN A 21 1.00 -1.37 -15.02
C ASN A 21 1.11 0.10 -15.45
N LEU A 22 2.00 0.86 -14.81
CA LEU A 22 2.18 2.29 -15.11
C LEU A 22 2.74 2.51 -16.52
N TYR A 23 3.62 1.61 -16.98
CA TYR A 23 4.14 1.62 -18.35
C TYR A 23 3.07 1.23 -19.36
N GLN A 24 2.32 0.16 -19.10
CA GLN A 24 1.24 -0.30 -20.00
C GLN A 24 0.12 0.72 -20.17
N ASN A 25 -0.17 1.51 -19.13
CA ASN A 25 -1.20 2.55 -19.17
C ASN A 25 -0.68 3.90 -19.72
N ASN A 26 0.51 3.95 -20.34
CA ASN A 26 1.17 5.18 -20.80
C ASN A 26 1.31 6.28 -19.72
N SER A 27 1.12 5.94 -18.45
CA SER A 27 1.15 6.90 -17.35
C SER A 27 2.58 7.34 -17.01
N LEU A 28 3.57 6.55 -17.43
CA LEU A 28 4.99 6.84 -17.25
C LEU A 28 5.79 6.50 -18.51
N ILE A 29 6.80 7.32 -18.77
CA ILE A 29 7.72 7.17 -19.92
C ILE A 29 8.64 5.95 -19.74
N SER A 30 8.85 5.49 -18.51
CA SER A 30 9.80 4.41 -18.18
C SER A 30 9.13 3.27 -17.40
N PRO A 31 9.46 2.00 -17.72
CA PRO A 31 9.05 0.83 -16.96
C PRO A 31 9.88 0.64 -15.66
N TYR A 32 10.67 1.62 -15.23
CA TYR A 32 11.53 1.54 -14.05
C TYR A 32 11.25 2.64 -13.03
N TYR A 33 9.98 2.99 -12.84
CA TYR A 33 9.58 4.06 -11.92
C TYR A 33 10.07 3.83 -10.49
N TYR A 34 9.85 2.63 -9.95
CA TYR A 34 10.45 2.18 -8.72
C TYR A 34 11.72 1.39 -9.01
N TYR A 35 12.83 1.81 -8.40
CA TYR A 35 14.12 1.16 -8.55
C TYR A 35 14.17 -0.23 -7.89
N ASN A 36 13.58 -0.35 -6.71
CA ASN A 36 13.47 -1.59 -5.95
C ASN A 36 12.27 -1.53 -4.98
N GLY A 37 12.07 -2.61 -4.24
CA GLY A 37 11.03 -2.75 -3.22
C GLY A 37 11.16 -1.76 -2.09
N GLU A 38 12.38 -1.38 -1.70
CA GLU A 38 12.61 -0.37 -0.67
C GLU A 38 12.10 1.01 -1.12
N ALA A 39 12.42 1.44 -2.34
CA ALA A 39 11.93 2.69 -2.91
C ALA A 39 10.39 2.69 -3.01
N CYS A 40 9.81 1.57 -3.45
CA CYS A 40 8.36 1.38 -3.51
C CYS A 40 7.72 1.47 -2.11
N TYR A 41 8.32 0.82 -1.11
CA TYR A 41 7.84 0.84 0.27
C TYR A 41 7.93 2.23 0.90
N CYS A 42 9.04 2.94 0.70
CA CYS A 42 9.21 4.31 1.18
C CYS A 42 8.16 5.25 0.59
N PHE A 43 7.89 5.16 -0.71
CA PHE A 43 6.83 5.92 -1.36
C PHE A 43 5.46 5.56 -0.77
N PHE A 44 5.16 4.27 -0.62
CA PHE A 44 3.91 3.81 -0.02
C PHE A 44 3.71 4.37 1.39
N LYS A 45 4.75 4.30 2.22
CA LYS A 45 4.71 4.84 3.59
C LYS A 45 4.42 6.33 3.60
N ALA A 46 5.16 7.11 2.81
CA ALA A 46 5.05 8.56 2.80
C ALA A 46 3.70 9.04 2.25
N LYS A 47 3.20 8.39 1.20
CA LYS A 47 2.01 8.85 0.49
C LYS A 47 0.70 8.32 1.08
N TYR A 48 0.71 7.12 1.67
CA TYR A 48 -0.50 6.44 2.12
C TYR A 48 -0.47 6.11 3.62
N LEU A 49 0.59 5.46 4.11
CA LEU A 49 0.61 4.96 5.50
C LEU A 49 0.67 6.09 6.53
N LEU A 50 1.61 7.03 6.38
CA LEU A 50 1.80 8.13 7.32
C LEU A 50 0.56 9.03 7.40
N PRO A 51 -0.01 9.51 6.28
CA PRO A 51 -1.25 10.29 6.32
C PRO A 51 -2.43 9.50 6.92
N HIS A 52 -2.50 8.19 6.70
CA HIS A 52 -3.55 7.34 7.28
C HIS A 52 -3.38 7.19 8.81
N LEU A 53 -2.15 7.05 9.30
CA LEU A 53 -1.86 6.98 10.73
C LEU A 53 -2.06 8.32 11.44
N GLU A 54 -1.68 9.43 10.80
CA GLU A 54 -1.95 10.79 11.31
C GLU A 54 -3.45 11.07 11.43
N ARG A 55 -4.23 10.63 10.42
CA ARG A 55 -5.69 10.70 10.45
C ARG A 55 -6.32 9.75 11.48
N LYS A 56 -5.70 8.60 11.76
CA LYS A 56 -6.18 7.64 12.77
C LYS A 56 -5.84 8.08 14.21
N GLY A 57 -4.79 8.89 14.39
CA GLY A 57 -4.43 9.50 15.67
C GLY A 57 -5.25 10.75 16.02
N ALA A 58 -5.74 11.47 15.01
CA ALA A 58 -6.69 12.55 15.18
C ALA A 58 -8.12 11.99 15.09
N ASN A 59 -8.80 11.78 16.23
CA ASN A 59 -10.21 11.40 16.26
C ASN A 59 -11.04 12.30 15.33
N SER A 60 -11.39 11.83 14.13
CA SER A 60 -12.22 12.58 13.17
C SER A 60 -12.93 11.61 12.23
N THR A 61 -14.18 11.31 12.58
CA THR A 61 -15.25 10.97 11.62
C THR A 61 -15.25 12.00 10.50
N GLY A 62 -14.78 11.60 9.33
CA GLY A 62 -14.67 12.48 8.17
C GLY A 62 -14.24 11.66 6.96
N GLU A 63 -15.21 10.96 6.38
CA GLU A 63 -15.07 10.37 5.05
C GLU A 63 -14.77 11.48 4.04
N MET A 64 -13.68 11.33 3.29
CA MET A 64 -13.43 12.11 2.08
C MET A 64 -13.03 11.12 0.97
N PRO A 65 -13.62 11.22 -0.23
CA PRO A 65 -13.78 10.07 -1.10
C PRO A 65 -12.54 9.83 -1.97
N LEU A 66 -12.01 8.62 -1.90
CA LEU A 66 -10.92 8.12 -2.75
C LEU A 66 -11.45 7.72 -4.14
N TYR A 67 -11.96 8.67 -4.94
CA TYR A 67 -12.11 8.43 -6.38
C TYR A 67 -10.74 8.71 -7.04
N ASP A 68 -9.83 7.74 -7.14
CA ASP A 68 -9.62 7.04 -8.42
C ASP A 68 -8.87 5.68 -8.27
N LEU A 69 -8.66 5.18 -7.05
CA LEU A 69 -7.85 3.98 -6.78
C LEU A 69 -8.47 3.02 -5.74
N GLU A 70 -9.73 3.26 -5.36
CA GLU A 70 -10.35 2.66 -4.17
C GLU A 70 -10.47 1.11 -4.15
N PRO A 71 -10.82 0.41 -5.24
CA PRO A 71 -11.09 -1.02 -5.14
C PRO A 71 -9.83 -1.84 -4.83
N PHE A 72 -8.66 -1.37 -5.29
CA PHE A 72 -7.40 -2.11 -5.13
C PHE A 72 -6.77 -1.83 -3.76
N TYR A 73 -6.76 -0.57 -3.31
CA TYR A 73 -6.19 -0.21 -2.01
C TYR A 73 -7.10 -0.61 -0.84
N GLY A 74 -8.43 -0.58 -1.02
CA GLY A 74 -9.38 -1.12 -0.03
C GLY A 74 -9.10 -2.58 0.28
N GLN A 75 -8.93 -3.41 -0.75
CA GLN A 75 -8.58 -4.82 -0.58
C GLN A 75 -7.20 -5.03 0.09
N ILE A 76 -6.23 -4.11 -0.05
CA ILE A 76 -4.93 -4.21 0.64
C ILE A 76 -5.11 -3.88 2.13
N LEU A 77 -5.88 -2.84 2.43
CA LEU A 77 -6.17 -2.41 3.80
C LEU A 77 -6.96 -3.47 4.56
N ASP A 78 -8.04 -4.00 3.99
CA ASP A 78 -8.85 -5.05 4.62
C ASP A 78 -8.00 -6.28 4.93
N ALA A 79 -7.18 -6.69 3.96
CA ALA A 79 -6.32 -7.84 4.09
C ALA A 79 -5.18 -7.63 5.11
N TYR A 80 -4.76 -6.39 5.34
CA TYR A 80 -3.82 -6.01 6.39
C TYR A 80 -4.50 -6.08 7.76
N GLU A 81 -5.66 -5.43 7.93
CA GLU A 81 -6.40 -5.39 9.19
C GLU A 81 -6.85 -6.76 9.68
N GLU A 82 -7.33 -7.64 8.79
CA GLU A 82 -7.70 -9.01 9.15
C GLU A 82 -6.52 -9.81 9.72
N ARG A 83 -5.33 -9.62 9.14
CA ARG A 83 -4.13 -10.33 9.59
C ARG A 83 -3.69 -9.81 10.94
N THR A 84 -3.70 -8.49 11.12
CA THR A 84 -3.38 -7.86 12.40
C THR A 84 -4.35 -8.34 13.48
N LYS A 85 -5.66 -8.36 13.24
CA LYS A 85 -6.65 -8.89 14.20
C LYS A 85 -6.41 -10.36 14.57
N LYS A 86 -6.02 -11.22 13.63
CA LYS A 86 -5.69 -12.63 13.92
C LYS A 86 -4.46 -12.77 14.81
N GLU A 87 -3.42 -11.97 14.60
CA GLU A 87 -2.21 -11.99 15.41
C GLU A 87 -2.49 -11.47 16.84
N TRP A 88 -3.37 -10.48 17.01
CA TRP A 88 -3.77 -9.98 18.34
C TRP A 88 -4.63 -10.95 19.16
N GLN A 89 -5.31 -11.92 18.53
CA GLN A 89 -6.09 -12.96 19.23
C GLN A 89 -5.22 -14.13 19.74
N HIS A 90 -3.94 -14.17 19.38
CA HIS A 90 -2.97 -15.15 19.88
C HIS A 90 -2.07 -14.59 20.99
N ILE A 91 -2.27 -13.33 21.40
CA ILE A 91 -1.48 -12.61 22.41
C ILE A 91 -2.30 -12.30 23.69
N LEU A 92 -3.58 -12.68 23.73
CA LEU A 92 -4.44 -12.71 24.93
C LEU A 92 -4.78 -14.16 25.27
#